data_AF-A0A9W7FEQ8-F1
#
_entry.id   AF-A0A9W7FEQ8-F1
#
_cell.length_a   1.000
_cell.length_b   1.000
_cell.length_c   1.000
_cell.angle_alpha   90.00
_cell.angle_beta   90.00
_cell.angle_gamma   90.00
#
_symmetry.space_group_name_H-M   'P 1'
#
loop_
_entity.id
_entity.type
_entity.pdbx_description
1 polymer ?
#
loop_
_entity_poly.entity_id
_entity_poly.type
_entity_poly.pdbx_seq_one_letter_code
_entity_poly.pdbx_strand_id
1 'polypeptide(L)'
;MSLYHPSLEPKPLAGAEKKMSKSAMKKLEKNKGKKTKDKAAMKAAWATGGAGKKKKEEKEKKDKQKEKFVFVNKTPKGNKKDMSDPMLEAYQPSAVEAAWGDWWEKENFFSCDPSFAKGKDPKVDKFSMVIPPPNVTGSLHLGHALTAAVEDTLTRWHRMKGHATMYVPGTDHAGIATQSIVEKQLMKKEGINRHDIGREEFVKKVWEWKEEYGNRITTQLRYLGSSVDWTRERFTMDEKCSKAVVESFNRFYESGILYRANRLGNWSCALKSAISDIEVDTLELEGRTFLSVPNHKGNPKDKNGKYEFGVITSFFYEVEGTGEKLEIATTRLETMLGDTGVAVHPKDDRYKHLHGKHVVHPFNGKKIPIILDDILVDMEKGTGVVKVTPAHDPHDYDCGKRHNLEFLTMLNDDGSINELGGKEFSGMMRYDARIAIEDALTAKGLLGEKKPNKMNIGICSRSGDILEPRITPQWYVNCDD
;
A
#
# COMPACT_ATOMS: atom_id res chain seq x y z
N MET A 1 -24.03 -45.78 -16.86
CA MET A 1 -22.83 -46.26 -17.58
C MET A 1 -21.68 -45.33 -17.26
N SER A 2 -20.81 -45.80 -16.37
CA SER A 2 -19.54 -45.17 -16.01
C SER A 2 -18.53 -45.46 -17.12
N LEU A 3 -17.88 -44.43 -17.65
CA LEU A 3 -16.69 -44.57 -18.49
C LEU A 3 -15.58 -43.71 -17.89
N TYR A 4 -14.72 -44.39 -17.13
CA TYR A 4 -13.40 -43.97 -16.69
C TYR A 4 -12.38 -44.37 -17.76
N HIS A 5 -11.54 -43.44 -18.22
CA HIS A 5 -10.15 -43.66 -18.69
C HIS A 5 -9.45 -42.28 -18.89
N PRO A 6 -8.10 -42.17 -18.85
CA PRO A 6 -7.32 -41.95 -17.64
C PRO A 6 -6.33 -40.77 -17.76
N SER A 7 -5.76 -40.38 -16.61
CA SER A 7 -4.41 -39.81 -16.43
C SER A 7 -3.96 -38.63 -17.32
N LEU A 8 -4.12 -37.43 -16.78
CA LEU A 8 -3.10 -36.38 -16.88
C LEU A 8 -2.80 -35.90 -15.47
N GLU A 9 -1.82 -36.53 -14.82
CA GLU A 9 -1.20 -35.95 -13.64
C GLU A 9 -0.47 -34.66 -14.06
N PRO A 10 -0.74 -33.50 -13.42
CA PRO A 10 0.11 -32.34 -13.62
C PRO A 10 1.46 -32.62 -12.97
N LYS A 11 2.51 -32.73 -13.80
CA LYS A 11 3.90 -32.72 -13.32
C LYS A 11 4.13 -31.46 -12.44
N PRO A 12 4.77 -31.58 -11.27
CA PRO A 12 5.10 -30.41 -10.47
C PRO A 12 6.11 -29.55 -11.24
N LEU A 13 5.77 -28.28 -11.45
CA LEU A 13 6.70 -27.25 -11.90
C LEU A 13 7.73 -27.02 -10.78
N ALA A 14 8.80 -27.82 -10.80
CA ALA A 14 10.01 -27.56 -10.03
C ALA A 14 10.72 -26.35 -10.66
N GLY A 15 10.60 -25.20 -10.00
CA GLY A 15 11.24 -23.96 -10.42
C GLY A 15 10.54 -22.76 -9.83
N ALA A 16 10.75 -22.51 -8.53
CA ALA A 16 10.38 -21.24 -7.92
C ALA A 16 11.17 -20.12 -8.62
N GLU A 17 10.56 -19.41 -9.57
CA GLU A 17 11.08 -18.15 -10.05
C GLU A 17 11.06 -17.16 -8.89
N LYS A 18 12.24 -16.92 -8.30
CA LYS A 18 12.46 -15.82 -7.36
C LYS A 18 12.05 -14.51 -8.05
N LYS A 19 10.94 -13.91 -7.60
CA LYS A 19 10.61 -12.52 -7.96
C LYS A 19 11.81 -11.63 -7.62
N MET A 20 12.39 -11.00 -8.64
CA MET A 20 13.49 -10.06 -8.45
C MET A 20 13.04 -8.85 -7.64
N SER A 21 13.86 -8.42 -6.68
CA SER A 21 13.61 -7.23 -5.87
C SER A 21 13.64 -5.95 -6.72
N LYS A 22 12.90 -4.91 -6.31
CA LYS A 22 12.90 -3.57 -6.96
C LYS A 22 14.33 -2.98 -7.08
N SER A 23 15.23 -3.36 -6.19
CA SER A 23 16.67 -3.04 -6.24
C SER A 23 17.37 -3.66 -7.45
N ALA A 24 17.11 -4.93 -7.75
CA ALA A 24 17.63 -5.62 -8.93
C ALA A 24 17.07 -5.04 -10.23
N MET A 25 15.79 -4.62 -10.25
CA MET A 25 15.19 -3.91 -11.39
C MET A 25 15.83 -2.53 -11.63
N LYS A 26 16.10 -1.76 -10.57
CA LYS A 26 16.81 -0.47 -10.66
C LYS A 26 18.26 -0.63 -11.15
N LYS A 27 18.94 -1.72 -10.77
CA LYS A 27 20.28 -2.06 -11.27
C LYS A 27 20.25 -2.45 -12.75
N LEU A 28 19.21 -3.14 -13.20
CA LEU A 28 18.94 -3.46 -14.61
C LEU A 28 18.59 -2.22 -15.44
N GLU A 29 17.82 -1.27 -14.91
CA GLU A 29 17.54 0.02 -15.56
C GLU A 29 18.80 0.89 -15.68
N LYS A 30 19.64 0.95 -14.63
CA LYS A 30 20.94 1.62 -14.70
C LYS A 30 21.92 0.95 -15.69
N ASN A 31 21.89 -0.37 -15.82
CA ASN A 31 22.71 -1.08 -16.81
C ASN A 31 22.17 -0.98 -18.25
N LYS A 32 20.86 -0.76 -18.45
CA LYS A 32 20.29 -0.44 -19.78
C LYS A 32 20.73 0.94 -20.30
N GLY A 33 21.09 1.86 -19.40
CA GLY A 33 21.65 3.18 -19.75
C GLY A 33 23.07 3.15 -20.33
N LYS A 34 23.79 2.01 -20.30
CA LYS A 34 25.14 1.87 -20.86
C LYS A 34 25.22 1.20 -22.24
N LYS A 35 24.10 0.75 -22.82
CA LYS A 35 24.02 0.15 -24.17
C LYS A 35 23.48 1.10 -25.25
N THR A 36 23.74 2.39 -25.12
CA THR A 36 23.36 3.44 -26.10
C THR A 36 24.46 3.81 -27.09
N LYS A 37 25.58 3.05 -27.16
CA LYS A 37 26.62 3.25 -28.19
C LYS A 37 26.57 2.25 -29.37
N ASP A 38 25.83 1.15 -29.29
CA ASP A 38 25.81 0.15 -30.37
C ASP A 38 24.61 0.24 -31.34
N LYS A 39 23.62 1.10 -31.07
CA LYS A 39 22.50 1.34 -32.01
C LYS A 39 22.83 2.33 -33.14
N ALA A 40 23.95 3.04 -33.04
CA ALA A 40 24.44 3.90 -34.12
C ALA A 40 25.12 3.09 -35.25
N ALA A 41 25.73 1.94 -34.93
CA ALA A 41 26.41 1.09 -35.91
C ALA A 41 25.44 0.27 -36.79
N MET A 42 24.30 -0.17 -36.26
CA MET A 42 23.29 -0.90 -37.06
C MET A 42 22.47 0.01 -38.00
N LYS A 43 22.45 1.33 -37.78
CA LYS A 43 21.78 2.28 -38.67
C LYS A 43 22.63 2.68 -39.89
N ALA A 44 23.95 2.52 -39.81
CA ALA A 44 24.88 2.81 -40.91
C ALA A 44 24.99 1.66 -41.93
N ALA A 45 24.71 0.40 -41.52
CA ALA A 45 24.82 -0.77 -42.40
C ALA A 45 23.65 -0.96 -43.39
N TRP A 46 22.54 -0.23 -43.23
CA TRP A 46 21.41 -0.25 -44.20
C TRP A 46 21.48 0.90 -45.23
N ALA A 47 22.43 1.84 -45.09
CA ALA A 47 22.47 3.07 -45.88
C ALA A 47 23.41 3.04 -47.09
N THR A 48 24.19 1.97 -47.31
CA THR A 48 25.11 1.89 -48.46
C THR A 48 25.18 0.47 -49.03
N GLY A 49 24.40 0.21 -50.08
CA GLY A 49 24.53 -1.01 -50.87
C GLY A 49 23.47 -1.13 -51.98
N GLY A 50 23.86 -0.84 -53.22
CA GLY A 50 23.14 -1.30 -54.42
C GLY A 50 22.56 -0.22 -55.32
N ALA A 51 23.42 0.52 -56.04
CA ALA A 51 23.01 1.27 -57.23
C ALA A 51 22.75 0.30 -58.40
N GLY A 52 21.52 0.28 -58.91
CA GLY A 52 21.16 -0.26 -60.22
C GLY A 52 20.48 0.81 -61.06
N LYS A 53 21.23 1.47 -61.94
CA LYS A 53 20.73 2.41 -62.96
C LYS A 53 19.77 1.70 -63.93
N LYS A 54 18.51 2.14 -64.01
CA LYS A 54 17.82 2.46 -65.29
C LYS A 54 16.44 3.08 -65.05
N LYS A 55 16.15 4.10 -65.87
CA LYS A 55 14.90 4.87 -66.04
C LYS A 55 14.60 5.97 -65.01
N LYS A 56 15.42 7.01 -65.13
CA LYS A 56 15.01 8.43 -65.05
C LYS A 56 14.18 8.71 -66.30
N GLU A 57 12.86 8.79 -66.18
CA GLU A 57 11.93 9.57 -67.01
C GLU A 57 10.51 9.26 -66.47
N GLU A 58 9.69 10.29 -66.30
CA GLU A 58 8.43 10.33 -65.54
C GLU A 58 8.53 10.37 -64.01
N LYS A 59 9.15 11.44 -63.50
CA LYS A 59 8.83 11.92 -62.15
C LYS A 59 8.75 13.45 -62.09
N GLU A 60 8.03 14.02 -63.04
CA GLU A 60 7.41 15.34 -62.89
C GLU A 60 5.89 15.15 -62.83
N LYS A 61 5.38 14.84 -61.63
CA LYS A 61 4.05 15.26 -61.16
C LYS A 61 3.87 14.93 -59.67
N LYS A 62 3.65 16.00 -58.91
CA LYS A 62 3.09 16.10 -57.56
C LYS A 62 3.99 15.70 -56.38
N ASP A 63 4.89 16.63 -56.04
CA ASP A 63 5.04 17.02 -54.64
C ASP A 63 3.70 17.58 -54.15
N LYS A 64 2.87 16.74 -53.52
CA LYS A 64 1.83 17.19 -52.62
C LYS A 64 2.39 17.02 -51.21
N GLN A 65 2.64 18.14 -50.52
CA GLN A 65 2.64 18.16 -49.06
C GLN A 65 1.40 17.39 -48.60
N LYS A 66 1.58 16.27 -47.90
CA LYS A 66 0.48 15.58 -47.23
C LYS A 66 -0.02 16.52 -46.13
N GLU A 67 -1.02 17.33 -46.44
CA GLU A 67 -1.83 18.00 -45.42
C GLU A 67 -2.27 16.94 -44.40
N LYS A 68 -2.04 17.20 -43.11
CA LYS A 68 -2.59 16.34 -42.05
C LYS A 68 -4.10 16.39 -42.21
N PHE A 69 -4.72 15.26 -42.52
CA PHE A 69 -6.17 15.12 -42.55
C PHE A 69 -6.74 15.50 -41.17
N VAL A 70 -7.49 16.60 -41.11
CA VAL A 70 -8.19 17.04 -39.90
C VAL A 70 -9.67 16.66 -40.07
N PHE A 71 -10.10 15.62 -39.36
CA PHE A 71 -11.50 15.25 -39.32
C PHE A 71 -12.30 16.24 -38.46
N VAL A 72 -13.42 16.73 -38.98
CA VAL A 72 -14.37 17.58 -38.26
C VAL A 72 -15.68 16.80 -38.13
N ASN A 73 -16.09 16.47 -36.91
CA ASN A 73 -17.36 15.78 -36.67
C ASN A 73 -18.52 16.75 -36.90
N LYS A 74 -19.30 16.52 -37.97
CA LYS A 74 -20.52 17.29 -38.29
C LYS A 74 -21.79 16.68 -37.67
N THR A 75 -21.70 15.49 -37.08
CA THR A 75 -22.85 14.79 -36.50
C THR A 75 -23.25 15.48 -35.19
N PRO A 76 -24.51 15.91 -35.02
CA PRO A 76 -24.99 16.41 -33.74
C PRO A 76 -24.79 15.38 -32.62
N LYS A 77 -24.46 15.83 -31.41
CA LYS A 77 -24.19 14.94 -30.28
C LYS A 77 -25.36 13.98 -30.04
N GLY A 78 -25.06 12.69 -29.98
CA GLY A 78 -26.04 11.64 -29.73
C GLY A 78 -26.84 11.20 -30.96
N ASN A 79 -26.65 11.81 -32.13
CA ASN A 79 -27.28 11.31 -33.35
C ASN A 79 -26.42 10.23 -34.00
N LYS A 80 -27.08 9.28 -34.68
CA LYS A 80 -26.39 8.27 -35.47
C LYS A 80 -25.60 8.96 -36.57
N LYS A 81 -24.34 8.56 -36.71
CA LYS A 81 -23.45 9.06 -37.76
C LYS A 81 -23.99 8.72 -39.14
N ASP A 82 -23.98 9.69 -40.04
CA ASP A 82 -24.28 9.47 -41.46
C ASP A 82 -23.10 8.73 -42.13
N MET A 83 -23.44 7.68 -42.87
CA MET A 83 -22.50 6.80 -43.54
C MET A 83 -22.67 6.83 -45.07
N SER A 84 -23.41 7.79 -45.62
CA SER A 84 -23.57 7.96 -47.07
C SER A 84 -22.34 8.51 -47.77
N ASP A 85 -21.45 9.19 -47.03
CA ASP A 85 -20.21 9.73 -47.58
C ASP A 85 -19.29 8.62 -48.11
N PRO A 86 -18.54 8.86 -49.20
CA PRO A 86 -17.57 7.91 -49.72
C PRO A 86 -16.53 7.50 -48.66
N MET A 87 -16.15 6.22 -48.64
CA MET A 87 -15.11 5.74 -47.74
C MET A 87 -13.77 6.43 -48.03
N LEU A 88 -13.05 6.79 -46.96
CA LEU A 88 -11.70 7.32 -47.07
C LEU A 88 -10.74 6.25 -47.61
N GLU A 89 -9.73 6.69 -48.38
CA GLU A 89 -8.72 5.78 -48.94
C GLU A 89 -7.93 4.99 -47.88
N ALA A 90 -7.85 5.51 -46.66
CA ALA A 90 -7.20 4.85 -45.52
C ALA A 90 -8.08 4.92 -44.27
N TYR A 91 -7.99 3.90 -43.42
CA TYR A 91 -8.67 3.88 -42.12
C TYR A 91 -8.20 5.05 -41.25
N GLN A 92 -9.16 5.88 -40.79
CA GLN A 92 -8.93 7.00 -39.89
C GLN A 92 -9.76 6.78 -38.62
N PRO A 93 -9.16 6.33 -37.50
CA PRO A 93 -9.90 6.02 -36.27
C PRO A 93 -10.73 7.21 -35.78
N SER A 94 -10.16 8.41 -35.77
CA SER A 94 -10.85 9.63 -35.33
C SER A 94 -12.09 9.96 -36.16
N ALA A 95 -12.09 9.65 -37.45
CA ALA A 95 -13.25 9.79 -38.30
C ALA A 95 -14.26 8.67 -38.04
N VAL A 96 -13.80 7.44 -37.89
CA VAL A 96 -14.66 6.26 -37.74
C VAL A 96 -15.35 6.25 -36.38
N GLU A 97 -14.63 6.44 -35.28
CA GLU A 97 -15.12 6.35 -33.90
C GLU A 97 -16.04 7.52 -33.50
N ALA A 98 -15.93 8.66 -34.19
CA ALA A 98 -16.72 9.85 -33.90
C ALA A 98 -18.23 9.58 -33.90
N ALA A 99 -18.94 10.21 -32.96
CA ALA A 99 -20.39 10.14 -32.75
C ALA A 99 -20.97 8.79 -32.30
N TRP A 100 -20.27 7.66 -32.49
CA TRP A 100 -20.80 6.35 -32.08
C TRP A 100 -21.05 6.25 -30.58
N GLY A 101 -20.07 6.66 -29.75
CA GLY A 101 -20.20 6.61 -28.30
C GLY A 101 -21.39 7.40 -27.79
N ASP A 102 -21.53 8.67 -28.21
CA ASP A 102 -22.65 9.53 -27.82
C ASP A 102 -24.00 8.95 -28.28
N TRP A 103 -24.06 8.37 -29.48
CA TRP A 103 -25.28 7.75 -29.99
C TRP A 103 -25.64 6.48 -29.21
N TRP A 104 -24.68 5.58 -28.96
CA TRP A 104 -24.91 4.36 -28.19
C TRP A 104 -25.40 4.64 -26.77
N GLU A 105 -24.87 5.69 -26.14
CA GLU A 105 -25.29 6.14 -24.81
C GLU A 105 -26.71 6.72 -24.85
N LYS A 106 -27.03 7.58 -25.84
CA LYS A 106 -28.37 8.16 -26.01
C LYS A 106 -29.45 7.09 -26.24
N GLU A 107 -29.16 6.09 -27.07
CA GLU A 107 -30.08 4.98 -27.35
C GLU A 107 -30.12 3.91 -26.24
N ASN A 108 -29.30 4.07 -25.20
CA ASN A 108 -29.25 3.18 -24.04
C ASN A 108 -28.93 1.71 -24.38
N PHE A 109 -28.12 1.45 -25.41
CA PHE A 109 -27.83 0.08 -25.89
C PHE A 109 -27.06 -0.80 -24.90
N PHE A 110 -26.42 -0.19 -23.90
CA PHE A 110 -25.58 -0.92 -22.95
C PHE A 110 -26.34 -1.36 -21.70
N SER A 111 -27.53 -0.80 -21.46
CA SER A 111 -28.34 -1.15 -20.29
C SER A 111 -29.01 -2.52 -20.45
N CYS A 112 -29.17 -3.20 -19.31
CA CYS A 112 -29.88 -4.48 -19.24
C CYS A 112 -31.28 -4.25 -18.68
N ASP A 113 -32.30 -4.53 -19.50
CA ASP A 113 -33.70 -4.48 -19.07
C ASP A 113 -33.95 -5.54 -17.96
N PRO A 114 -34.36 -5.11 -16.75
CA PRO A 114 -34.67 -6.02 -15.66
C PRO A 114 -35.77 -7.04 -15.98
N SER A 115 -36.76 -6.67 -16.80
CA SER A 115 -37.86 -7.55 -17.18
C SER A 115 -37.38 -8.70 -18.07
N PHE A 116 -36.55 -8.39 -19.06
CA PHE A 116 -35.86 -9.37 -19.88
C PHE A 116 -34.98 -10.28 -19.03
N ALA A 117 -34.19 -9.70 -18.12
CA ALA A 117 -33.30 -10.47 -17.25
C ALA A 117 -34.03 -11.41 -16.28
N LYS A 118 -35.27 -11.12 -15.87
CA LYS A 118 -36.06 -12.00 -14.98
C LYS A 118 -36.45 -13.32 -15.66
N GLY A 119 -36.71 -13.31 -16.95
CA GLY A 119 -37.11 -14.51 -17.72
C GLY A 119 -35.95 -15.42 -18.15
N LYS A 120 -34.71 -15.12 -17.75
CA LYS A 120 -33.49 -15.83 -18.14
C LYS A 120 -32.98 -16.74 -17.02
N ASP A 121 -32.39 -17.88 -17.38
CA ASP A 121 -31.69 -18.74 -16.42
C ASP A 121 -30.44 -18.03 -15.88
N PRO A 122 -30.29 -17.83 -14.55
CA PRO A 122 -29.12 -17.16 -13.97
C PRO A 122 -27.77 -17.80 -14.29
N LYS A 123 -27.71 -19.12 -14.48
CA LYS A 123 -26.45 -19.85 -14.70
C LYS A 123 -26.04 -19.94 -16.16
N VAL A 124 -27.00 -19.82 -17.07
CA VAL A 124 -26.79 -20.04 -18.50
C VAL A 124 -26.89 -18.75 -19.30
N ASP A 125 -27.90 -17.92 -18.99
CA ASP A 125 -28.34 -16.83 -19.85
C ASP A 125 -28.08 -15.44 -19.27
N LYS A 126 -27.39 -15.33 -18.14
CA LYS A 126 -27.03 -14.05 -17.51
C LYS A 126 -25.53 -13.87 -17.45
N PHE A 127 -25.09 -12.63 -17.69
CA PHE A 127 -23.73 -12.20 -17.47
C PHE A 127 -23.76 -10.87 -16.71
N SER A 128 -23.08 -10.79 -15.58
CA SER A 128 -22.99 -9.56 -14.79
C SER A 128 -21.56 -9.34 -14.34
N MET A 129 -21.08 -8.12 -14.53
CA MET A 129 -19.75 -7.70 -14.13
C MET A 129 -19.80 -6.26 -13.64
N VAL A 130 -18.92 -5.94 -12.71
CA VAL A 130 -18.70 -4.58 -12.22
C VAL A 130 -17.28 -4.20 -12.62
N ILE A 131 -17.09 -3.00 -13.15
CA ILE A 131 -15.74 -2.47 -13.33
C ILE A 131 -15.03 -2.50 -11.97
N PRO A 132 -13.77 -2.98 -11.88
CA PRO A 132 -12.94 -2.75 -10.70
C PRO A 132 -12.79 -1.23 -10.57
N PRO A 133 -13.46 -0.60 -9.58
CA PRO A 133 -13.70 0.84 -9.61
C PRO A 133 -12.36 1.58 -9.55
N PRO A 134 -11.98 2.37 -10.58
CA PRO A 134 -10.71 3.07 -10.56
C PRO A 134 -10.70 4.10 -9.44
N ASN A 135 -9.58 4.20 -8.75
CA ASN A 135 -9.37 5.21 -7.71
C ASN A 135 -9.46 6.62 -8.30
N VAL A 136 -10.16 7.53 -7.62
CA VAL A 136 -10.27 8.95 -8.01
C VAL A 136 -8.97 9.74 -7.76
N THR A 137 -7.81 9.16 -8.07
CA THR A 137 -6.48 9.70 -7.76
C THR A 137 -5.79 10.33 -8.97
N GLY A 138 -6.45 10.46 -10.12
CA GLY A 138 -5.85 11.02 -11.32
C GLY A 138 -6.47 10.53 -12.63
N SER A 139 -5.62 10.22 -13.61
CA SER A 139 -6.01 9.71 -14.93
C SER A 139 -5.78 8.21 -15.06
N LEU A 140 -6.56 7.57 -15.91
CA LEU A 140 -6.31 6.18 -16.31
C LEU A 140 -4.99 6.06 -17.08
N HIS A 141 -4.31 4.93 -16.86
CA HIS A 141 -3.07 4.52 -17.53
C HIS A 141 -3.28 3.24 -18.35
N LEU A 142 -2.27 2.80 -19.12
CA LEU A 142 -2.39 1.62 -20.02
C LEU A 142 -2.90 0.34 -19.34
N GLY A 143 -2.55 0.09 -18.07
CA GLY A 143 -3.13 -1.04 -17.32
C GLY A 143 -4.66 -0.99 -17.20
N HIS A 144 -5.25 0.19 -17.01
CA HIS A 144 -6.70 0.36 -16.99
C HIS A 144 -7.30 0.14 -18.39
N ALA A 145 -6.62 0.62 -19.44
CA ALA A 145 -7.07 0.41 -20.82
C ALA A 145 -7.07 -1.08 -21.20
N LEU A 146 -6.05 -1.83 -20.79
CA LEU A 146 -6.00 -3.29 -20.97
C LEU A 146 -7.16 -3.98 -20.25
N THR A 147 -7.39 -3.63 -18.98
CA THR A 147 -8.47 -4.22 -18.16
C THR A 147 -9.84 -3.95 -18.80
N ALA A 148 -10.13 -2.69 -19.12
CA ALA A 148 -11.36 -2.28 -19.76
C ALA A 148 -11.57 -2.97 -21.13
N ALA A 149 -10.52 -3.14 -21.94
CA ALA A 149 -10.61 -3.82 -23.23
C ALA A 149 -11.00 -5.30 -23.10
N VAL A 150 -10.43 -6.00 -22.11
CA VAL A 150 -10.78 -7.41 -21.85
C VAL A 150 -12.23 -7.53 -21.35
N GLU A 151 -12.59 -6.71 -20.37
CA GLU A 151 -13.93 -6.68 -19.77
C GLU A 151 -15.02 -6.32 -20.81
N ASP A 152 -14.75 -5.33 -21.65
CA ASP A 152 -15.66 -4.91 -22.70
C ASP A 152 -15.81 -6.00 -23.78
N THR A 153 -14.72 -6.68 -24.15
CA THR A 153 -14.76 -7.79 -25.10
C THR A 153 -15.67 -8.92 -24.61
N LEU A 154 -15.52 -9.33 -23.35
CA LEU A 154 -16.38 -10.35 -22.73
C LEU A 154 -17.84 -9.91 -22.68
N THR A 155 -18.08 -8.67 -22.26
CA THR A 155 -19.41 -8.08 -22.19
C THR A 155 -20.10 -8.07 -23.55
N ARG A 156 -19.41 -7.59 -24.59
CA ARG A 156 -19.93 -7.56 -25.96
C ARG A 156 -20.23 -8.96 -26.48
N TRP A 157 -19.33 -9.91 -26.25
CA TRP A 157 -19.52 -11.31 -26.66
C TRP A 157 -20.77 -11.94 -26.02
N HIS A 158 -20.97 -11.76 -24.71
CA HIS A 158 -22.16 -12.24 -24.01
C HIS A 158 -23.44 -11.55 -24.49
N ARG A 159 -23.39 -10.23 -24.70
CA ARG A 159 -24.51 -9.46 -25.24
C ARG A 159 -24.90 -9.97 -26.64
N MET A 160 -23.92 -10.24 -27.49
CA MET A 160 -24.12 -10.79 -28.85
C MET A 160 -24.69 -12.23 -28.84
N LYS A 161 -24.42 -13.01 -27.79
CA LYS A 161 -25.04 -14.33 -27.59
C LYS A 161 -26.50 -14.26 -27.12
N GLY A 162 -27.03 -13.06 -26.88
CA GLY A 162 -28.40 -12.89 -26.38
C GLY A 162 -28.55 -13.09 -24.87
N HIS A 163 -27.44 -13.11 -24.11
CA HIS A 163 -27.49 -13.17 -22.65
C HIS A 163 -27.98 -11.83 -22.09
N ALA A 164 -28.71 -11.88 -20.97
CA ALA A 164 -28.98 -10.69 -20.17
C ALA A 164 -27.66 -10.20 -19.54
N THR A 165 -27.07 -9.17 -20.17
CA THR A 165 -25.68 -8.76 -19.95
C THR A 165 -25.63 -7.41 -19.25
N MET A 166 -25.02 -7.35 -18.07
CA MET A 166 -24.84 -6.14 -17.28
C MET A 166 -23.35 -5.89 -17.02
N TYR A 167 -22.91 -4.68 -17.31
CA TYR A 167 -21.54 -4.24 -17.05
C TYR A 167 -21.60 -2.86 -16.38
N VAL A 168 -21.40 -2.84 -15.06
CA VAL A 168 -21.67 -1.65 -14.23
C VAL A 168 -20.41 -0.81 -14.06
N PRO A 169 -20.43 0.49 -14.42
CA PRO A 169 -19.31 1.38 -14.18
C PRO A 169 -19.32 1.92 -12.75
N GLY A 170 -18.15 2.28 -12.23
CA GLY A 170 -18.04 3.00 -10.99
C GLY A 170 -16.62 3.48 -10.69
N THR A 171 -16.48 4.32 -9.67
CA THR A 171 -15.20 4.85 -9.20
C THR A 171 -15.04 4.68 -7.69
N ASP A 172 -13.79 4.54 -7.24
CA ASP A 172 -13.47 4.35 -5.82
C ASP A 172 -12.91 5.66 -5.23
N HIS A 173 -13.49 6.08 -4.12
CA HIS A 173 -13.00 7.18 -3.29
C HIS A 173 -11.55 7.00 -2.80
N ALA A 174 -11.06 5.75 -2.70
CA ALA A 174 -9.68 5.39 -2.34
C ALA A 174 -9.16 5.95 -0.99
N GLY A 175 -10.06 6.41 -0.11
CA GLY A 175 -9.78 6.92 1.24
C GLY A 175 -8.49 7.75 1.34
N ILE A 176 -7.50 7.21 2.05
CA ILE A 176 -6.21 7.85 2.33
C ILE A 176 -5.43 8.22 1.05
N ALA A 177 -5.56 7.46 -0.04
CA ALA A 177 -4.87 7.77 -1.29
C ALA A 177 -5.36 9.10 -1.89
N THR A 178 -6.68 9.31 -1.89
CA THR A 178 -7.28 10.57 -2.34
C THR A 178 -6.94 11.69 -1.36
N GLN A 179 -7.06 11.47 -0.06
CA GLN A 179 -6.66 12.44 0.97
C GLN A 179 -5.22 12.92 0.75
N SER A 180 -4.27 12.01 0.57
CA SER A 180 -2.85 12.33 0.41
C SER A 180 -2.57 13.17 -0.84
N ILE A 181 -3.31 12.95 -1.92
CA ILE A 181 -3.15 13.71 -3.17
C ILE A 181 -3.77 15.10 -3.03
N VAL A 182 -4.95 15.21 -2.43
CA VAL A 182 -5.61 16.49 -2.15
C VAL A 182 -4.74 17.33 -1.21
N GLU A 183 -4.20 16.76 -0.14
CA GLU A 183 -3.26 17.44 0.77
C GLU A 183 -2.01 17.94 0.04
N LYS A 184 -1.38 17.11 -0.80
CA LYS A 184 -0.23 17.53 -1.62
C LYS A 184 -0.57 18.66 -2.58
N GLN A 185 -1.78 18.64 -3.16
CA GLN A 185 -2.22 19.69 -4.08
C GLN A 185 -2.50 21.00 -3.35
N LEU A 186 -3.17 20.96 -2.19
CA LEU A 186 -3.42 22.12 -1.34
C LEU A 186 -2.10 22.75 -0.90
N MET A 187 -1.15 21.94 -0.42
CA MET A 187 0.17 22.42 -0.03
C MET A 187 0.92 23.06 -1.22
N LYS A 188 0.79 22.50 -2.42
CA LYS A 188 1.47 23.01 -3.63
C LYS A 188 0.83 24.30 -4.18
N LYS A 189 -0.50 24.41 -4.15
CA LYS A 189 -1.24 25.55 -4.75
C LYS A 189 -1.39 26.71 -3.77
N GLU A 190 -1.69 26.40 -2.51
CA GLU A 190 -2.14 27.36 -1.51
C GLU A 190 -1.19 27.44 -0.32
N GLY A 191 -0.26 26.48 -0.16
CA GLY A 191 0.70 26.48 0.95
C GLY A 191 0.09 26.09 2.30
N ILE A 192 -1.15 25.59 2.31
CA ILE A 192 -1.90 25.21 3.50
C ILE A 192 -2.04 23.69 3.61
N ASN A 193 -2.26 23.22 4.83
CA ASN A 193 -2.51 21.82 5.16
C ASN A 193 -3.95 21.60 5.66
N ARG A 194 -4.39 20.34 5.74
CA ARG A 194 -5.77 20.00 6.15
C ARG A 194 -6.17 20.46 7.55
N HIS A 195 -5.21 20.67 8.45
CA HIS A 195 -5.48 21.16 9.79
C HIS A 195 -5.76 22.66 9.81
N ASP A 196 -5.25 23.41 8.83
CA ASP A 196 -5.46 24.85 8.72
C ASP A 196 -6.91 25.19 8.32
N ILE A 197 -7.53 24.33 7.49
CA ILE A 197 -8.91 24.54 6.98
C ILE A 197 -9.98 23.75 7.75
N GLY A 198 -9.58 22.80 8.60
CA GLY A 198 -10.50 21.95 9.34
C GLY A 198 -11.21 20.88 8.49
N ARG A 199 -11.95 20.00 9.17
CA ARG A 199 -12.52 18.78 8.55
C ARG A 199 -13.57 19.08 7.50
N GLU A 200 -14.51 19.97 7.77
CA GLU A 200 -15.65 20.21 6.88
C GLU A 200 -15.21 20.79 5.53
N GLU A 201 -14.37 21.82 5.56
CA GLU A 201 -13.81 22.41 4.34
C GLU A 201 -12.89 21.44 3.60
N PHE A 202 -12.07 20.66 4.32
CA PHE A 202 -11.26 19.63 3.69
C PHE A 202 -12.12 18.58 2.96
N VAL A 203 -13.22 18.13 3.56
CA VAL A 203 -14.14 17.19 2.91
C VAL A 203 -14.76 17.81 1.66
N LYS A 204 -15.14 19.09 1.68
CA LYS A 204 -15.61 19.80 0.48
C LYS A 204 -14.56 19.79 -0.63
N LYS A 205 -13.29 20.07 -0.30
CA LYS A 205 -12.16 19.99 -1.26
C LYS A 205 -11.98 18.59 -1.86
N VAL A 206 -12.18 17.54 -1.07
CA VAL A 206 -12.13 16.15 -1.57
C VAL A 206 -13.28 15.87 -2.55
N TRP A 207 -14.48 16.39 -2.30
CA TRP A 207 -15.60 16.29 -3.24
C TRP A 207 -15.37 17.07 -4.53
N GLU A 208 -14.85 18.31 -4.44
CA GLU A 208 -14.46 19.11 -5.62
C GLU A 208 -13.45 18.33 -6.49
N TRP A 209 -12.45 17.72 -5.86
CA TRP A 209 -11.48 16.85 -6.53
C TRP A 209 -12.18 15.64 -7.20
N LYS A 210 -13.08 14.96 -6.50
CA LYS A 210 -13.84 13.84 -7.10
C LYS A 210 -14.63 14.28 -8.33
N GLU A 211 -15.24 15.46 -8.31
CA GLU A 211 -16.00 15.94 -9.48
C GLU A 211 -15.06 16.23 -10.66
N GLU A 212 -13.89 16.83 -10.45
CA GLU A 212 -12.92 17.06 -11.53
C GLU A 212 -12.37 15.75 -12.11
N TYR A 213 -11.87 14.86 -11.25
CA TYR A 213 -11.15 13.66 -11.67
C TYR A 213 -12.04 12.46 -11.98
N GLY A 214 -13.16 12.30 -11.28
CA GLY A 214 -14.18 11.30 -11.60
C GLY A 214 -14.70 11.49 -13.03
N ASN A 215 -15.03 12.72 -13.40
CA ASN A 215 -15.45 13.06 -14.77
C ASN A 215 -14.38 12.74 -15.82
N ARG A 216 -13.10 12.88 -15.47
CA ARG A 216 -12.00 12.52 -16.36
C ARG A 216 -11.91 11.02 -16.59
N ILE A 217 -12.02 10.21 -15.53
CA ILE A 217 -12.00 8.75 -15.61
C ILE A 217 -13.13 8.25 -16.50
N THR A 218 -14.35 8.74 -16.27
CA THR A 218 -15.53 8.34 -17.05
C THR A 218 -15.42 8.78 -18.51
N THR A 219 -14.84 9.95 -18.78
CA THR A 219 -14.54 10.42 -20.14
C THR A 219 -13.53 9.49 -20.84
N GLN A 220 -12.47 9.06 -20.15
CA GLN A 220 -11.48 8.15 -20.71
C GLN A 220 -12.08 6.77 -21.03
N LEU A 221 -12.94 6.23 -20.16
CA LEU A 221 -13.65 4.97 -20.41
C LEU A 221 -14.61 5.06 -21.61
N ARG A 222 -15.32 6.20 -21.76
CA ARG A 222 -16.14 6.49 -22.96
C ARG A 222 -15.28 6.57 -24.22
N TYR A 223 -14.14 7.24 -24.15
CA TYR A 223 -13.21 7.35 -25.28
C TYR A 223 -12.62 6.01 -25.70
N LEU A 224 -12.41 5.09 -24.75
CA LEU A 224 -12.03 3.70 -25.04
C LEU A 224 -13.16 2.87 -25.65
N GLY A 225 -14.40 3.39 -25.69
CA GLY A 225 -15.55 2.68 -26.24
C GLY A 225 -16.16 1.64 -25.29
N SER A 226 -15.94 1.76 -23.98
CA SER A 226 -16.44 0.80 -22.98
C SER A 226 -17.98 0.72 -23.01
N SER A 227 -18.54 -0.47 -23.21
CA SER A 227 -19.98 -0.74 -23.33
C SER A 227 -20.68 -0.97 -21.98
N VAL A 228 -20.38 -0.08 -21.03
CA VAL A 228 -20.92 -0.07 -19.66
C VAL A 228 -22.30 0.59 -19.59
N ASP A 229 -23.08 0.23 -18.58
CA ASP A 229 -24.37 0.86 -18.28
C ASP A 229 -24.16 2.15 -17.45
N TRP A 230 -23.97 3.28 -18.13
CA TRP A 230 -23.78 4.60 -17.51
C TRP A 230 -24.95 5.04 -16.62
N THR A 231 -26.16 4.53 -16.84
CA THR A 231 -27.33 4.84 -15.99
C THR A 231 -27.20 4.27 -14.58
N ARG A 232 -26.28 3.30 -14.39
CA ARG A 232 -26.01 2.60 -13.13
C ARG A 232 -24.67 2.95 -12.53
N GLU A 233 -24.03 4.03 -12.97
CA GLU A 233 -22.76 4.48 -12.40
C GLU A 233 -22.85 4.62 -10.87
N ARG A 234 -21.81 4.13 -10.18
CA ARG A 234 -21.69 4.22 -8.72
C ARG A 234 -20.39 4.85 -8.29
N PHE A 235 -20.44 5.48 -7.13
CA PHE A 235 -19.28 5.96 -6.41
C PHE A 235 -19.30 5.35 -5.01
N THR A 236 -18.17 4.84 -4.52
CA THR A 236 -18.14 4.11 -3.25
C THR A 236 -18.65 4.90 -2.04
N MET A 237 -18.62 6.24 -2.10
CA MET A 237 -19.16 7.14 -1.06
C MET A 237 -20.51 7.78 -1.46
N ASP A 238 -21.17 7.31 -2.52
CA ASP A 238 -22.53 7.74 -2.81
C ASP A 238 -23.52 7.25 -1.74
N GLU A 239 -24.72 7.81 -1.73
CA GLU A 239 -25.72 7.52 -0.69
C GLU A 239 -26.07 6.02 -0.62
N LYS A 240 -26.17 5.33 -1.77
CA LYS A 240 -26.58 3.93 -1.82
C LYS A 240 -25.46 3.01 -1.35
N CYS A 241 -24.24 3.24 -1.82
CA CYS A 241 -23.05 2.50 -1.39
C CYS A 241 -22.77 2.73 0.10
N SER A 242 -22.90 3.96 0.60
CA SER A 242 -22.72 4.29 2.01
C SER A 242 -23.74 3.55 2.90
N LYS A 243 -25.01 3.52 2.51
CA LYS A 243 -26.05 2.74 3.21
C LYS A 243 -25.73 1.24 3.21
N ALA A 244 -25.23 0.71 2.10
CA ALA A 244 -24.85 -0.70 2.01
C ALA A 244 -23.68 -1.04 2.95
N VAL A 245 -22.69 -0.15 3.10
CA VAL A 245 -21.58 -0.33 4.05
C VAL A 245 -22.07 -0.30 5.49
N VAL A 246 -22.95 0.65 5.85
CA VAL A 246 -23.55 0.72 7.20
C VAL A 246 -24.35 -0.54 7.52
N GLU A 247 -25.19 -1.00 6.59
CA GLU A 247 -25.94 -2.25 6.74
C GLU A 247 -25.00 -3.45 6.90
N SER A 248 -23.93 -3.54 6.09
CA SER A 248 -22.96 -4.62 6.18
C SER A 248 -22.22 -4.61 7.52
N PHE A 249 -21.85 -3.43 8.01
CA PHE A 249 -21.24 -3.24 9.32
C PHE A 249 -22.16 -3.74 10.44
N ASN A 250 -23.43 -3.32 10.43
CA ASN A 250 -24.41 -3.75 11.43
C ASN A 250 -24.60 -5.26 11.41
N ARG A 251 -24.76 -5.87 10.24
CA ARG A 251 -24.89 -7.34 10.11
C ARG A 251 -23.67 -8.08 10.63
N PHE A 252 -22.46 -7.61 10.31
CA PHE A 252 -21.23 -8.24 10.77
C PHE A 252 -21.05 -8.08 12.29
N TYR A 253 -21.45 -6.94 12.84
CA TYR A 253 -21.44 -6.72 14.28
C TYR A 253 -22.47 -7.62 15.00
N GLU A 254 -23.71 -7.67 14.51
CA GLU A 254 -24.79 -8.48 15.07
C GLU A 254 -24.51 -9.99 14.99
N SER A 255 -23.78 -10.44 13.96
CA SER A 255 -23.34 -11.84 13.83
C SER A 255 -22.07 -12.18 14.61
N GLY A 256 -21.45 -11.21 15.29
CA GLY A 256 -20.21 -11.41 16.05
C GLY A 256 -18.94 -11.53 15.20
N ILE A 257 -19.04 -11.41 13.87
CA ILE A 257 -17.89 -11.40 12.94
C ILE A 257 -17.04 -10.15 13.17
N LEU A 258 -17.68 -9.01 13.40
CA LEU A 258 -17.02 -7.73 13.63
C LEU A 258 -17.03 -7.39 15.12
N TYR A 259 -15.85 -7.14 15.69
CA TYR A 259 -15.69 -6.89 17.12
C TYR A 259 -14.69 -5.76 17.38
N ARG A 260 -14.84 -5.10 18.53
CA ARG A 260 -13.92 -4.05 18.98
C ARG A 260 -12.94 -4.63 19.98
N ALA A 261 -11.65 -4.43 19.74
CA ALA A 261 -10.61 -4.91 20.65
C ALA A 261 -9.46 -3.91 20.75
N ASN A 262 -8.70 -4.02 21.84
CA ASN A 262 -7.40 -3.39 21.98
C ASN A 262 -6.35 -4.42 21.55
N ARG A 263 -5.90 -4.36 20.30
CA ARG A 263 -4.82 -5.23 19.81
C ARG A 263 -3.66 -4.39 19.34
N LEU A 264 -2.48 -5.01 19.36
CA LEU A 264 -1.31 -4.47 18.69
C LEU A 264 -1.59 -4.48 17.19
N GLY A 265 -1.44 -3.32 16.55
CA GLY A 265 -1.55 -3.17 15.11
C GLY A 265 -0.45 -2.27 14.58
N ASN A 266 -0.29 -2.23 13.26
CA ASN A 266 0.67 -1.34 12.64
C ASN A 266 0.15 0.09 12.66
N TRP A 267 0.93 1.03 13.18
CA TRP A 267 0.61 2.44 13.24
C TRP A 267 1.60 3.25 12.42
N SER A 268 1.11 4.12 11.54
CA SER A 268 1.96 5.15 10.93
C SER A 268 1.85 6.42 11.76
N CYS A 269 2.94 6.76 12.46
CA CYS A 269 3.10 8.02 13.19
C CYS A 269 2.95 9.22 12.23
N ALA A 270 3.38 9.04 10.97
CA ALA A 270 3.26 10.10 9.98
C ALA A 270 1.82 10.42 9.54
N LEU A 271 0.98 9.39 9.39
CA LEU A 271 -0.43 9.56 9.00
C LEU A 271 -1.36 9.69 10.22
N LYS A 272 -0.88 9.34 11.42
CA LYS A 272 -1.67 9.18 12.65
C LYS A 272 -2.85 8.24 12.43
N SER A 273 -2.57 7.09 11.84
CA SER A 273 -3.57 6.09 11.45
C SER A 273 -3.01 4.67 11.57
N ALA A 274 -3.91 3.74 11.88
CA ALA A 274 -3.66 2.31 11.75
C ALA A 274 -3.48 1.93 10.27
N ILE A 275 -2.61 0.95 10.02
CA ILE A 275 -2.23 0.43 8.71
C ILE A 275 -2.46 -1.08 8.71
N SER A 276 -3.16 -1.60 7.71
CA SER A 276 -3.41 -3.05 7.60
C SER A 276 -2.15 -3.80 7.16
N ASP A 277 -2.05 -5.10 7.45
CA ASP A 277 -0.87 -5.91 7.12
C ASP A 277 -0.55 -5.93 5.62
N ILE A 278 -1.58 -5.90 4.76
CA ILE A 278 -1.41 -5.86 3.30
C ILE A 278 -0.83 -4.53 2.79
N GLU A 279 -0.87 -3.49 3.62
CA GLU A 279 -0.33 -2.16 3.32
C GLU A 279 1.07 -1.93 3.91
N VAL A 280 1.68 -2.97 4.48
CA VAL A 280 3.03 -2.95 5.02
C VAL A 280 4.02 -3.50 4.01
N ASP A 281 4.98 -2.65 3.59
CA ASP A 281 6.17 -3.10 2.87
C ASP A 281 7.25 -3.53 3.88
N THR A 282 7.96 -4.63 3.61
CA THR A 282 9.08 -5.05 4.46
C THR A 282 10.42 -4.56 3.90
N LEU A 283 11.20 -3.88 4.74
CA LEU A 283 12.59 -3.52 4.48
C LEU A 283 13.53 -4.43 5.28
N GLU A 284 14.24 -5.30 4.57
CA GLU A 284 15.28 -6.16 5.17
C GLU A 284 16.61 -5.38 5.27
N LEU A 285 17.21 -5.40 6.46
CA LEU A 285 18.53 -4.83 6.74
C LEU A 285 19.49 -5.97 7.09
N GLU A 286 20.59 -6.10 6.35
CA GLU A 286 21.62 -7.13 6.63
C GLU A 286 22.54 -6.77 7.82
N GLY A 287 22.41 -5.57 8.37
CA GLY A 287 23.22 -5.07 9.47
C GLY A 287 23.10 -3.55 9.60
N ARG A 288 24.10 -2.94 10.26
CA ARG A 288 24.09 -1.51 10.61
C ARG A 288 23.81 -0.64 9.38
N THR A 289 22.68 0.07 9.41
CA THR A 289 22.18 0.87 8.30
C THR A 289 21.63 2.20 8.82
N PHE A 290 21.96 3.29 8.13
CA PHE A 290 21.44 4.62 8.45
C PHE A 290 20.28 4.99 7.53
N LEU A 291 19.11 5.24 8.12
CA LEU A 291 17.87 5.56 7.40
C LEU A 291 17.37 6.96 7.73
N SER A 292 16.80 7.62 6.73
CA SER A 292 15.99 8.83 6.94
C SER A 292 14.60 8.38 7.37
N VAL A 293 14.05 9.05 8.38
CA VAL A 293 12.71 8.74 8.90
C VAL A 293 11.79 9.92 8.59
N PRO A 294 10.66 9.68 7.91
CA PRO A 294 9.64 10.71 7.74
C PRO A 294 9.22 11.35 9.08
N ASN A 295 8.83 12.62 9.04
CA ASN A 295 8.40 13.42 10.20
C ASN A 295 9.44 13.65 11.31
N HIS A 296 10.70 13.26 11.09
CA HIS A 296 11.80 13.60 11.99
C HIS A 296 12.64 14.73 11.39
N LYS A 297 13.14 15.64 12.24
CA LYS A 297 14.02 16.74 11.82
C LYS A 297 15.42 16.26 11.41
N GLY A 298 15.75 15.02 11.79
CA GLY A 298 17.01 14.35 11.48
C GLY A 298 17.94 14.31 12.68
N ASN A 299 18.76 13.25 12.73
CA ASN A 299 19.71 13.01 13.80
C ASN A 299 20.83 14.08 13.79
N PRO A 300 21.00 14.91 14.82
CA PRO A 300 22.03 15.94 14.86
C PRO A 300 23.45 15.37 14.95
N LYS A 301 23.61 14.10 15.36
CA LYS A 301 24.91 13.41 15.44
C LYS A 301 25.31 12.73 14.12
N ASP A 302 24.44 12.69 13.11
CA ASP A 302 24.76 12.18 11.78
C ASP A 302 24.83 13.32 10.76
N LYS A 303 25.89 13.32 9.95
CA LYS A 303 26.13 14.36 8.93
C LYS A 303 25.01 14.49 7.89
N ASN A 304 24.19 13.45 7.70
CA ASN A 304 23.07 13.43 6.76
C ASN A 304 21.71 13.41 7.49
N GLY A 305 21.68 13.65 8.80
CA GLY A 305 20.46 13.62 9.61
C GLY A 305 19.80 12.24 9.73
N LYS A 306 20.53 11.14 9.50
CA LYS A 306 19.97 9.78 9.49
C LYS A 306 20.09 9.08 10.84
N TYR A 307 19.13 8.19 11.12
CA TYR A 307 19.08 7.39 12.34
C TYR A 307 19.65 5.98 12.10
N GLU A 308 20.25 5.41 13.14
CA GLU A 308 20.88 4.10 13.11
C GLU A 308 19.84 2.97 13.32
N PHE A 309 19.87 1.99 12.43
CA PHE A 309 19.08 0.74 12.46
C PHE A 309 19.97 -0.46 12.13
N GLY A 310 19.44 -1.67 12.24
CA GLY A 310 20.21 -2.90 12.00
C GLY A 310 21.34 -3.08 13.00
N VAL A 311 21.11 -2.63 14.24
CA VAL A 311 22.01 -2.79 15.37
C VAL A 311 21.22 -3.34 16.54
N ILE A 312 21.85 -4.22 17.30
CA ILE A 312 21.38 -4.64 18.62
C ILE A 312 22.30 -4.02 19.66
N THR A 313 21.71 -3.33 20.62
CA THR A 313 22.40 -2.62 21.70
C THR A 313 22.14 -3.37 22.99
N SER A 314 23.20 -3.73 23.72
CA SER A 314 23.04 -4.23 25.08
C SER A 314 23.04 -3.11 26.10
N PHE A 315 22.32 -3.31 27.20
CA PHE A 315 22.29 -2.43 28.35
C PHE A 315 22.00 -3.24 29.62
N PHE A 316 22.18 -2.64 30.79
CA PHE A 316 22.04 -3.31 32.07
C PHE A 316 20.88 -2.76 32.89
N TYR A 317 20.07 -3.67 33.41
CA TYR A 317 19.17 -3.38 34.53
C TYR A 317 19.79 -3.89 35.84
N GLU A 318 19.57 -3.17 36.94
CA GLU A 318 19.99 -3.61 38.27
C GLU A 318 18.87 -4.40 38.96
N VAL A 319 19.20 -5.57 39.50
CA VAL A 319 18.28 -6.38 40.29
C VAL A 319 18.13 -5.73 41.67
N GLU A 320 16.88 -5.54 42.08
CA GLU A 320 16.53 -4.85 43.31
C GLU A 320 17.19 -5.52 44.53
N GLY A 321 17.94 -4.73 45.30
CA GLY A 321 18.49 -5.16 46.58
C GLY A 321 19.66 -6.14 46.53
N THR A 322 20.14 -6.53 45.34
CA THR A 322 21.25 -7.48 45.21
C THR A 322 22.52 -6.86 44.62
N GLY A 323 22.41 -5.75 43.88
CA GLY A 323 23.51 -5.14 43.14
C GLY A 323 23.93 -5.94 41.88
N GLU A 324 23.25 -7.06 41.61
CA GLU A 324 23.44 -7.86 40.40
C GLU A 324 22.89 -7.12 39.18
N LYS A 325 23.58 -7.22 38.04
CA LYS A 325 23.17 -6.58 36.78
C LYS A 325 22.74 -7.63 35.77
N LEU A 326 21.58 -7.41 35.14
CA LEU A 326 21.09 -8.19 34.03
C LEU A 326 21.34 -7.47 32.72
N GLU A 327 22.14 -8.09 31.85
CA GLU A 327 22.39 -7.59 30.50
C GLU A 327 21.24 -7.99 29.58
N ILE A 328 20.66 -7.01 28.90
CA ILE A 328 19.59 -7.17 27.92
C ILE A 328 20.04 -6.61 26.59
N ALA A 329 19.73 -7.31 25.50
CA ALA A 329 20.01 -6.86 24.15
C ALA A 329 18.70 -6.47 23.42
N THR A 330 18.66 -5.28 22.80
CA THR A 330 17.48 -4.79 22.08
C THR A 330 17.86 -4.01 20.82
N THR A 331 17.04 -4.10 19.78
CA THR A 331 17.15 -3.24 18.58
C THR A 331 16.37 -1.93 18.71
N ARG A 332 15.58 -1.78 19.78
CA ARG A 332 14.68 -0.64 20.02
C ARG A 332 14.85 -0.13 21.45
N LEU A 333 15.98 0.52 21.70
CA LEU A 333 16.36 0.98 23.04
C LEU A 333 15.32 1.94 23.64
N GLU A 334 14.71 2.79 22.83
CA GLU A 334 13.67 3.74 23.24
C GLU A 334 12.43 3.08 23.85
N THR A 335 12.15 1.84 23.47
CA THR A 335 10.97 1.11 23.99
C THR A 335 11.15 0.67 25.44
N MET A 336 12.38 0.76 26.00
CA MET A 336 12.62 0.42 27.41
C MET A 336 11.78 1.25 28.38
N LEU A 337 11.40 2.47 27.97
CA LEU A 337 10.53 3.35 28.75
C LEU A 337 9.13 2.78 29.00
N GLY A 338 8.70 1.80 28.19
CA GLY A 338 7.44 1.07 28.36
C GLY A 338 7.61 -0.34 28.91
N ASP A 339 8.81 -0.73 29.38
CA ASP A 339 9.06 -2.08 29.89
C ASP A 339 8.20 -2.39 31.11
N THR A 340 7.57 -3.56 31.08
CA THR A 340 6.67 -4.05 32.14
C THR A 340 7.02 -5.46 32.60
N GLY A 341 8.00 -6.11 31.97
CA GLY A 341 8.61 -7.34 32.43
C GLY A 341 10.04 -7.52 31.91
N VAL A 342 10.79 -8.42 32.55
CA VAL A 342 12.03 -8.99 32.02
C VAL A 342 11.85 -10.50 32.00
N ALA A 343 11.96 -11.13 30.84
CA ALA A 343 11.78 -12.56 30.68
C ALA A 343 13.13 -13.29 30.63
N VAL A 344 13.20 -14.41 31.34
CA VAL A 344 14.30 -15.39 31.25
C VAL A 344 13.71 -16.78 31.02
N HIS A 345 14.51 -17.71 30.52
CA HIS A 345 14.01 -19.05 30.23
C HIS A 345 13.92 -19.90 31.53
N PRO A 346 12.85 -20.69 31.77
CA PRO A 346 12.65 -21.48 33.01
C PRO A 346 13.71 -22.56 33.28
N LYS A 347 14.49 -22.93 32.26
CA LYS A 347 15.60 -23.90 32.35
C LYS A 347 16.98 -23.23 32.30
N ASP A 348 17.05 -21.90 32.36
CA ASP A 348 18.32 -21.19 32.38
C ASP A 348 18.86 -21.05 33.81
N ASP A 349 19.75 -21.95 34.20
CA ASP A 349 20.34 -21.96 35.55
C ASP A 349 21.11 -20.67 35.89
N ARG A 350 21.52 -19.89 34.87
CA ARG A 350 22.16 -18.58 35.08
C ARG A 350 21.22 -17.58 35.75
N TYR A 351 19.93 -17.61 35.41
CA TYR A 351 18.97 -16.56 35.80
C TYR A 351 17.71 -17.06 36.51
N LYS A 352 17.44 -18.36 36.52
CA LYS A 352 16.22 -18.93 37.13
C LYS A 352 16.01 -18.53 38.59
N HIS A 353 17.10 -18.33 39.33
CA HIS A 353 17.08 -17.89 40.73
C HIS A 353 16.59 -16.44 40.93
N LEU A 354 16.41 -15.69 39.84
CA LEU A 354 15.90 -14.32 39.83
C LEU A 354 14.40 -14.23 39.58
N HIS A 355 13.74 -15.36 39.27
CA HIS A 355 12.29 -15.36 39.06
C HIS A 355 11.54 -14.83 40.28
N GLY A 356 10.58 -13.91 40.05
CA GLY A 356 9.80 -13.26 41.09
C GLY A 356 10.53 -12.09 41.78
N LYS A 357 11.81 -11.87 41.51
CA LYS A 357 12.50 -10.62 41.86
C LYS A 357 12.15 -9.53 40.85
N HIS A 358 12.62 -8.32 41.13
CA HIS A 358 12.42 -7.16 40.28
C HIS A 358 13.76 -6.59 39.83
N VAL A 359 13.79 -6.02 38.63
CA VAL A 359 14.81 -5.05 38.26
C VAL A 359 14.30 -3.63 38.45
N VAL A 360 15.21 -2.68 38.64
CA VAL A 360 14.90 -1.26 38.77
C VAL A 360 15.17 -0.55 37.45
N HIS A 361 14.15 0.11 36.92
CA HIS A 361 14.28 0.88 35.69
C HIS A 361 15.11 2.16 35.92
N PRO A 362 16.15 2.43 35.10
CA PRO A 362 17.24 3.37 35.44
C PRO A 362 16.83 4.85 35.41
N PHE A 363 15.68 5.17 34.81
CA PHE A 363 15.22 6.55 34.62
C PHE A 363 14.01 6.94 35.48
N ASN A 364 13.13 5.99 35.79
CA ASN A 364 11.88 6.24 36.52
C ASN A 364 11.78 5.46 37.84
N GLY A 365 12.75 4.59 38.14
CA GLY A 365 12.78 3.80 39.38
C GLY A 365 11.69 2.73 39.46
N LYS A 366 10.90 2.49 38.40
CA LYS A 366 9.86 1.47 38.39
C LYS A 366 10.48 0.09 38.62
N LYS A 367 9.86 -0.70 39.48
CA LYS A 367 10.20 -2.11 39.70
C LYS A 367 9.54 -2.94 38.60
N ILE A 368 10.35 -3.65 37.82
CA ILE A 368 9.91 -4.47 36.69
C ILE A 368 10.12 -5.94 37.08
N PRO A 369 9.07 -6.77 37.09
CA PRO A 369 9.18 -8.17 37.51
C PRO A 369 10.01 -9.01 36.53
N ILE A 370 10.74 -9.98 37.08
CA ILE A 370 11.46 -11.00 36.32
C ILE A 370 10.60 -12.27 36.22
N ILE A 371 10.18 -12.60 35.00
CA ILE A 371 9.26 -13.69 34.68
C ILE A 371 9.97 -14.83 33.93
N LEU A 372 9.37 -16.02 33.95
CA LEU A 372 9.86 -17.18 33.20
C LEU A 372 9.00 -17.40 31.95
N ASP A 373 9.57 -17.29 30.76
CA ASP A 373 8.85 -17.53 29.50
C ASP A 373 9.74 -18.30 28.52
N ASP A 374 9.38 -19.54 28.21
CA ASP A 374 10.10 -20.42 27.29
C ASP A 374 9.72 -20.23 25.81
N ILE A 375 8.70 -19.42 25.52
CA ILE A 375 8.25 -19.11 24.16
C ILE A 375 8.97 -17.88 23.62
N LEU A 376 9.13 -16.84 24.45
CA LEU A 376 9.79 -15.59 24.10
C LEU A 376 11.31 -15.72 24.16
N VAL A 377 11.83 -16.47 25.15
CA VAL A 377 13.26 -16.48 25.46
C VAL A 377 13.95 -17.70 24.86
N ASP A 378 14.92 -17.44 24.00
CA ASP A 378 15.86 -18.43 23.48
C ASP A 378 17.20 -18.27 24.21
N MET A 379 17.60 -19.28 24.99
CA MET A 379 18.79 -19.25 25.84
C MET A 379 20.10 -19.08 25.05
N GLU A 380 20.10 -19.47 23.77
CA GLU A 380 21.27 -19.43 22.88
C GLU A 380 21.41 -18.08 22.15
N LYS A 381 20.37 -17.23 22.18
CA LYS A 381 20.37 -15.93 21.51
C LYS A 381 20.62 -14.78 22.47
N GLY A 382 21.56 -13.90 22.10
CA GLY A 382 21.90 -12.73 22.90
C GLY A 382 22.38 -13.13 24.29
N THR A 383 21.77 -12.58 25.32
CA THR A 383 22.11 -12.85 26.72
C THR A 383 21.25 -13.94 27.37
N GLY A 384 20.19 -14.41 26.69
CA GLY A 384 19.15 -15.24 27.31
C GLY A 384 18.20 -14.47 28.24
N VAL A 385 18.25 -13.13 28.19
CA VAL A 385 17.37 -12.21 28.95
C VAL A 385 16.73 -11.23 27.98
N VAL A 386 15.40 -11.14 28.01
CA VAL A 386 14.63 -10.32 27.08
C VAL A 386 13.82 -9.29 27.86
N LYS A 387 13.96 -8.00 27.52
CA LYS A 387 13.01 -6.99 28.02
C LYS A 387 11.64 -7.21 27.38
N VAL A 388 10.56 -7.01 28.13
CA VAL A 388 9.20 -7.19 27.64
C VAL A 388 8.49 -5.84 27.64
N THR A 389 8.14 -5.36 26.44
CA THR A 389 7.38 -4.13 26.21
C THR A 389 6.06 -4.44 25.47
N PRO A 390 5.04 -4.99 26.14
CA PRO A 390 3.88 -5.61 25.49
C PRO A 390 3.08 -4.71 24.53
N ALA A 391 3.10 -3.39 24.72
CA ALA A 391 2.36 -2.47 23.86
C ALA A 391 3.09 -2.08 22.57
N HIS A 392 4.31 -2.58 22.34
CA HIS A 392 5.19 -2.11 21.27
C HIS A 392 5.90 -3.20 20.45
N ASP A 393 5.73 -4.47 20.79
CA ASP A 393 6.28 -5.59 20.01
C ASP A 393 5.30 -6.79 20.04
N PRO A 394 5.06 -7.48 18.90
CA PRO A 394 4.12 -8.62 18.85
C PRO A 394 4.51 -9.79 19.76
N HIS A 395 5.80 -10.12 19.87
CA HIS A 395 6.25 -11.22 20.72
C HIS A 395 6.13 -10.85 22.20
N ASP A 396 6.46 -9.60 22.53
CA ASP A 396 6.26 -9.07 23.89
C ASP A 396 4.78 -8.97 24.24
N TYR A 397 3.91 -8.65 23.27
CA TYR A 397 2.45 -8.59 23.45
C TYR A 397 1.88 -9.93 23.90
N ASP A 398 2.28 -11.01 23.23
CA ASP A 398 1.83 -12.36 23.59
C ASP A 398 2.42 -12.80 24.95
N CYS A 399 3.69 -12.48 25.22
CA CYS A 399 4.30 -12.71 26.54
C CYS A 399 3.55 -11.96 27.65
N GLY A 400 3.27 -10.68 27.43
CA GLY A 400 2.51 -9.85 28.35
C GLY A 400 1.13 -10.42 28.65
N LYS A 401 0.44 -11.01 27.66
CA LYS A 401 -0.83 -11.72 27.88
C LYS A 401 -0.65 -12.97 28.74
N ARG A 402 0.35 -13.81 28.44
CA ARG A 402 0.60 -15.07 29.17
C ARG A 402 0.89 -14.81 30.65
N HIS A 403 1.61 -13.74 30.95
CA HIS A 403 2.07 -13.40 32.31
C HIS A 403 1.27 -12.27 32.97
N ASN A 404 0.16 -11.84 32.36
CA ASN A 404 -0.69 -10.75 32.86
C ASN A 404 0.10 -9.46 33.20
N LEU A 405 1.02 -9.09 32.32
CA LEU A 405 1.80 -7.85 32.44
C LEU A 405 0.95 -6.64 32.05
N GLU A 406 1.34 -5.49 32.57
CA GLU A 406 0.73 -4.20 32.20
C GLU A 406 1.11 -3.82 30.76
N PHE A 407 0.15 -3.27 30.02
CA PHE A 407 0.36 -2.81 28.64
C PHE A 407 0.51 -1.30 28.61
N LEU A 408 1.75 -0.82 28.73
CA LEU A 408 2.08 0.60 28.72
C LEU A 408 2.47 1.10 27.33
N THR A 409 1.66 1.98 26.75
CA THR A 409 1.99 2.69 25.51
C THR A 409 2.82 3.94 25.82
N MET A 410 4.07 4.00 25.37
CA MET A 410 4.98 5.13 25.66
C MET A 410 5.05 6.19 24.54
N LEU A 411 4.31 5.99 23.45
CA LEU A 411 4.28 6.90 22.31
C LEU A 411 2.92 7.56 22.14
N ASN A 412 2.95 8.88 21.91
CA ASN A 412 1.84 9.64 21.36
C ASN A 412 1.57 9.23 19.90
N ASP A 413 0.42 9.63 19.36
CA ASP A 413 -0.01 9.30 17.99
C ASP A 413 0.98 9.75 16.91
N ASP A 414 1.76 10.81 17.17
CA ASP A 414 2.77 11.34 16.24
C ASP A 414 4.16 10.68 16.38
N GLY A 415 4.32 9.74 17.32
CA GLY A 415 5.59 9.06 17.58
C GLY A 415 6.53 9.81 18.53
N SER A 416 6.07 10.87 19.18
CA SER A 416 6.78 11.46 20.33
C SER A 416 6.58 10.65 21.61
N ILE A 417 7.56 10.65 22.51
CA ILE A 417 7.48 10.02 23.82
C ILE A 417 6.45 10.77 24.69
N ASN A 418 5.55 10.04 25.34
CA ASN A 418 4.57 10.61 26.28
C ASN A 418 5.16 10.76 27.71
N GLU A 419 4.30 11.01 28.70
CA GLU A 419 4.68 11.21 30.10
C GLU A 419 5.49 10.06 30.72
N LEU A 420 5.42 8.84 30.17
CA LEU A 420 6.22 7.70 30.65
C LEU A 420 7.73 7.92 30.45
N GLY A 421 8.12 8.79 29.51
CA GLY A 421 9.51 9.21 29.34
C GLY A 421 10.03 10.12 30.45
N GLY A 422 9.19 10.53 31.40
CA GLY A 422 9.57 11.45 32.47
C GLY A 422 10.05 12.81 31.93
N LYS A 423 10.65 13.62 32.79
CA LYS A 423 11.12 14.96 32.41
C LYS A 423 12.25 14.94 31.37
N GLU A 424 12.97 13.82 31.27
CA GLU A 424 14.17 13.70 30.43
C GLU A 424 13.83 13.40 28.97
N PHE A 425 12.81 12.59 28.70
CA PHE A 425 12.52 12.11 27.33
C PHE A 425 11.15 12.54 26.79
N SER A 426 10.21 12.97 27.64
CA SER A 426 8.87 13.36 27.20
C SER A 426 8.93 14.44 26.11
N GLY A 427 8.15 14.27 25.05
CA GLY A 427 8.08 15.17 23.90
C GLY A 427 9.18 14.96 22.84
N MET A 428 10.21 14.16 23.11
CA MET A 428 11.19 13.80 22.08
C MET A 428 10.58 12.82 21.07
N MET A 429 10.95 12.92 19.79
CA MET A 429 10.56 11.92 18.80
C MET A 429 11.29 10.60 19.09
N ARG A 430 10.62 9.45 18.87
CA ARG A 430 11.13 8.10 19.22
C ARG A 430 12.61 7.82 18.89
N TYR A 431 13.10 8.28 17.72
CA TYR A 431 14.50 8.03 17.33
C TYR A 431 15.48 9.08 17.87
N ASP A 432 15.01 10.28 18.20
CA ASP A 432 15.79 11.26 18.98
C ASP A 432 15.91 10.77 20.44
N ALA A 433 14.81 10.27 21.00
CA ALA A 433 14.78 9.66 22.33
C ALA A 433 15.71 8.45 22.42
N ARG A 434 15.80 7.60 21.39
CA ARG A 434 16.77 6.49 21.32
C ARG A 434 18.20 6.98 21.58
N ILE A 435 18.60 8.09 20.95
CA ILE A 435 19.94 8.66 21.08
C ILE A 435 20.13 9.26 22.49
N ALA A 436 19.13 9.98 23.00
CA ALA A 436 19.17 10.56 24.33
C ALA A 436 19.27 9.48 25.43
N ILE A 437 18.53 8.38 25.28
CA ILE A 437 18.56 7.24 26.20
C ILE A 437 19.92 6.56 26.17
N GLU A 438 20.53 6.41 24.99
CA GLU A 438 21.88 5.87 24.86
C GLU A 438 22.92 6.72 25.60
N ASP A 439 22.85 8.05 25.46
CA ASP A 439 23.72 8.97 26.19
C ASP A 439 23.50 8.86 27.71
N ALA A 440 22.23 8.81 28.14
CA ALA A 440 21.88 8.74 29.55
C ALA A 440 22.29 7.40 30.19
N LEU A 441 22.17 6.29 29.46
CA LEU A 441 22.70 4.98 29.89
C LEU A 441 24.23 4.99 29.95
N THR A 442 24.89 5.65 29.00
CA THR A 442 26.37 5.81 29.00
C THR A 442 26.81 6.58 30.25
N ALA A 443 26.16 7.70 30.56
CA ALA A 443 26.46 8.51 31.74
C ALA A 443 26.26 7.75 33.06
N LYS A 444 25.32 6.79 33.08
CA LYS A 444 25.07 5.89 34.23
C LYS A 444 25.98 4.65 34.25
N GLY A 445 26.81 4.43 33.24
CA GLY A 445 27.61 3.20 33.11
C GLY A 445 26.76 1.94 32.94
N LEU A 446 25.58 2.07 32.33
CA LEU A 446 24.62 0.99 32.09
C LEU A 446 24.45 0.66 30.60
N LEU A 447 25.11 1.38 29.70
CA LEU A 447 25.16 1.02 28.29
C LEU A 447 26.19 -0.11 28.07
N GLY A 448 25.81 -1.13 27.33
CA GLY A 448 26.66 -2.23 26.91
C GLY A 448 27.16 -2.07 25.47
N GLU A 449 27.34 -3.20 24.78
CA GLU A 449 27.93 -3.24 23.44
C GLU A 449 26.87 -3.03 22.34
N LYS A 450 27.28 -2.42 21.23
CA LYS A 450 26.47 -2.32 20.00
C LYS A 450 27.02 -3.21 18.90
N LYS A 451 26.24 -4.20 18.46
CA LYS A 451 26.61 -5.12 17.37
C LYS A 451 25.71 -4.94 16.15
N PRO A 452 26.25 -5.06 14.91
CA PRO A 452 25.41 -5.19 13.73
C PRO A 452 24.45 -6.37 13.87
N ASN A 453 23.19 -6.17 13.51
CA ASN A 453 22.15 -7.18 13.59
C ASN A 453 21.26 -7.15 12.35
N LYS A 454 21.00 -8.32 11.76
CA LYS A 454 20.04 -8.45 10.68
C LYS A 454 18.63 -8.23 11.22
N MET A 455 17.82 -7.41 10.56
CA MET A 455 16.44 -7.15 11.00
C MET A 455 15.51 -6.79 9.85
N ASN A 456 14.21 -6.98 10.09
CA ASN A 456 13.15 -6.56 9.18
C ASN A 456 12.40 -5.37 9.79
N ILE A 457 12.13 -4.36 8.97
CA ILE A 457 11.40 -3.16 9.37
C ILE A 457 10.13 -3.06 8.52
N GLY A 458 8.99 -2.86 9.17
CA GLY A 458 7.74 -2.53 8.50
C GLY A 458 7.74 -1.07 8.04
N ILE A 459 7.46 -0.86 6.76
CA ILE A 459 7.38 0.44 6.12
C ILE A 459 5.95 0.66 5.64
N CYS A 460 5.38 1.82 5.94
CA CYS A 460 4.09 2.20 5.38
C CYS A 460 4.21 2.36 3.87
N SER A 461 3.51 1.54 3.08
CA SER A 461 3.51 1.60 1.61
C SER A 461 3.07 2.96 1.05
N ARG A 462 2.37 3.77 1.86
CA ARG A 462 1.81 5.07 1.48
C ARG A 462 2.70 6.25 1.86
N SER A 463 3.07 6.36 3.14
CA SER A 463 3.85 7.49 3.66
C SER A 463 5.37 7.26 3.58
N GLY A 464 5.81 6.01 3.46
CA GLY A 464 7.21 5.61 3.60
C GLY A 464 7.73 5.67 5.04
N ASP A 465 6.87 5.93 6.03
CA ASP A 465 7.21 5.95 7.45
C ASP A 465 7.54 4.55 7.97
N ILE A 466 8.37 4.48 9.01
CA ILE A 466 8.64 3.24 9.72
C ILE A 466 7.45 2.97 10.65
N LEU A 467 6.81 1.81 10.50
CA LEU A 467 5.62 1.48 11.27
C LEU A 467 5.96 1.20 12.73
N GLU A 468 5.08 1.65 13.60
CA GLU A 468 5.12 1.41 15.03
C GLU A 468 4.07 0.34 15.38
N PRO A 469 4.45 -0.80 15.98
CA PRO A 469 3.48 -1.65 16.63
C PRO A 469 2.91 -0.89 17.83
N ARG A 470 1.59 -0.67 17.85
CA ARG A 470 0.94 0.08 18.92
C ARG A 470 -0.42 -0.51 19.24
N ILE A 471 -0.77 -0.52 20.52
CA ILE A 471 -2.12 -0.89 20.96
C ILE A 471 -3.05 0.28 20.69
N THR A 472 -4.05 0.05 19.86
CA THR A 472 -5.13 1.00 19.65
C THR A 472 -6.48 0.29 19.68
N PRO A 473 -7.53 0.93 20.22
CA PRO A 473 -8.89 0.41 20.12
C PRO A 473 -9.33 0.49 18.66
N GLN A 474 -9.45 -0.66 17.99
CA GLN A 474 -9.89 -0.75 16.60
C GLN A 474 -11.04 -1.74 16.44
N TRP A 475 -11.70 -1.66 15.29
CA TRP A 475 -12.64 -2.67 14.81
C TRP A 475 -11.87 -3.72 14.00
N TYR A 476 -12.12 -4.98 14.31
CA TYR A 476 -11.53 -6.13 13.65
C TYR A 476 -12.63 -6.99 13.05
N VAL A 477 -12.31 -7.65 11.95
CA VAL A 477 -13.13 -8.70 11.33
C VAL A 477 -12.48 -10.03 11.68
N ASN A 478 -13.25 -10.98 12.19
CA ASN A 478 -12.80 -12.34 12.36
C ASN A 478 -12.69 -13.02 10.98
N CYS A 479 -11.50 -13.51 10.65
CA CYS A 479 -11.18 -14.17 9.39
C CYS A 479 -10.70 -15.62 9.60
N ASP A 480 -10.99 -16.22 10.76
CA ASP A 480 -10.54 -17.57 11.12
C ASP A 480 -11.37 -18.70 10.45
N ASP A 481 -12.52 -18.35 9.88
CA ASP A 481 -13.36 -19.20 9.01
C ASP A 481 -13.06 -18.97 7.52
#